data_AF-A0A2T3AUU5-F1
#
_entry.id   AF-A0A2T3AUU5-F1
#
_cell.length_a   1.000
_cell.length_b   1.000
_cell.length_c   1.000
_cell.angle_alpha   90.00
_cell.angle_beta   90.00
_cell.angle_gamma   90.00
#
_symmetry.space_group_name_H-M   'P 1'
#
loop_
_entity.id
_entity.type
_entity.pdbx_description
1 polymer ?
#
loop_
_entity_poly.entity_id
_entity_poly.type
_entity_poly.pdbx_seq_one_letter_code
_entity_poly.pdbx_strand_id
1 'polypeptide(L)'
;MFCYVTALGSGILFSYPELATITGVQGVVIYAITSAAPLMIFAYLGPIIRAKCPEGFVLTEWTRQRYGLIAALFLSFLTLVTMFLYMVAELSALQQIMNTLTGMDGLPMVIVECVVTTIYTSLGGFKISFITDNIQGAMVIALIIIATITVGVETKIDRSLIDSSGLTKASLLGWQLLYILPVSVLTNDFFLSNFWIRTFASKTDRDLWIGVSIAALVTLIILTLVGSTGLIATWSGAFDPNNPDQDGSVAFFYLLEQLPTWTIGIVLVMVVSLSTAAFDSFQSAMVSTASNDIFRNKLNIWWVRGGVVLIIFPVVVLALKAPSILQIYLISDLVSASVIPVLVLGLSDYFYFWRGFEVVVGGLGGVLTVFIFGTIYYGNALEGAQLILLEQGLYGNDWSAFGAFVSAPVGGILWGFGALAVRLSYQYIEAKVKGKRFDALDRPVYLDTQVEGAAEYDGIDDIRNDDDRQEGGVVTVVHTGTGKFF
;
A
#
# COMPACT_ATOMS: atom_id res chain seq x y z
N MET A 1 -8.45 4.68 12.93
CA MET A 1 -9.66 4.14 12.26
C MET A 1 -9.93 4.89 10.97
N PHE A 2 -10.54 6.09 10.98
CA PHE A 2 -10.94 6.81 9.76
C PHE A 2 -9.80 7.05 8.74
N CYS A 3 -8.60 7.37 9.21
CA CYS A 3 -7.43 7.53 8.34
C CYS A 3 -7.12 6.33 7.43
N TYR A 4 -7.28 5.09 7.90
CA TYR A 4 -6.97 3.92 7.05
C TYR A 4 -8.04 3.71 5.97
N VAL A 5 -9.27 4.18 6.24
CA VAL A 5 -10.38 4.14 5.28
C VAL A 5 -10.20 5.22 4.20
N THR A 6 -9.62 6.38 4.53
CA THR A 6 -9.33 7.44 3.53
C THR A 6 -8.16 7.14 2.62
N ALA A 7 -7.36 6.11 2.90
CA ALA A 7 -6.34 5.63 1.97
C ALA A 7 -6.93 4.88 0.77
N LEU A 8 -8.21 4.50 0.83
CA LEU A 8 -8.94 3.98 -0.32
C LEU A 8 -9.31 5.17 -1.20
N GLY A 9 -8.59 5.35 -2.30
CA GLY A 9 -8.90 6.42 -3.25
C GLY A 9 -10.13 6.13 -4.11
N SER A 10 -10.42 7.03 -5.04
CA SER A 10 -11.57 6.94 -5.95
C SER A 10 -11.48 5.74 -6.91
N GLY A 11 -10.26 5.21 -7.15
CA GLY A 11 -10.01 4.05 -8.00
C GLY A 11 -10.70 2.75 -7.56
N ILE A 12 -11.17 2.68 -6.30
CA ILE A 12 -11.95 1.53 -5.81
C ILE A 12 -13.30 1.38 -6.53
N LEU A 13 -13.86 2.48 -7.05
CA LEU A 13 -15.15 2.48 -7.76
C LEU A 13 -15.04 1.92 -9.19
N PHE A 14 -13.82 1.75 -9.71
CA PHE A 14 -13.55 1.03 -10.96
C PHE A 14 -13.15 -0.41 -10.66
N SER A 15 -12.07 -0.57 -9.88
CA SER A 15 -11.37 -1.85 -9.74
C SER A 15 -12.23 -2.95 -9.11
N TYR A 16 -13.03 -2.62 -8.10
CA TYR A 16 -13.85 -3.62 -7.39
C TYR A 16 -15.10 -4.03 -8.18
N PRO A 17 -15.89 -3.09 -8.73
CA PRO A 17 -17.01 -3.45 -9.61
C PRO A 17 -16.55 -4.21 -10.86
N GLU A 18 -15.46 -3.78 -11.50
CA GLU A 18 -14.88 -4.46 -12.66
C GLU A 18 -14.54 -5.92 -12.33
N LEU A 19 -13.80 -6.14 -11.25
CA LEU A 19 -13.44 -7.49 -10.83
C LEU A 19 -14.67 -8.35 -10.54
N ALA A 20 -15.73 -7.76 -9.97
CA ALA A 20 -16.98 -8.44 -9.70
C ALA A 20 -17.67 -8.94 -10.98
N THR A 21 -17.63 -8.16 -12.06
CA THR A 21 -18.23 -8.55 -13.36
C THR A 21 -17.51 -9.75 -14.00
N ILE A 22 -16.25 -9.98 -13.65
CA ILE A 22 -15.41 -11.03 -14.25
C ILE A 22 -15.38 -12.28 -13.36
N THR A 23 -15.24 -12.10 -12.06
CA THR A 23 -14.94 -13.19 -11.11
C THR A 23 -16.13 -13.61 -10.26
N GLY A 24 -17.22 -12.83 -10.30
CA GLY A 24 -18.45 -13.10 -9.57
C GLY A 24 -18.33 -12.90 -8.06
N VAL A 25 -19.27 -13.51 -7.32
CA VAL A 25 -19.38 -13.39 -5.85
C VAL A 25 -18.09 -13.84 -5.17
N GLN A 26 -17.48 -14.92 -5.67
CA GLN A 26 -16.23 -15.44 -5.12
C GLN A 26 -15.13 -14.37 -5.14
N GLY A 27 -14.89 -13.73 -6.28
CA GLY A 27 -13.79 -12.79 -6.39
C GLY A 27 -14.06 -11.48 -5.65
N VAL A 28 -15.31 -11.02 -5.51
CA VAL A 28 -15.64 -9.88 -4.63
C VAL A 28 -15.24 -10.17 -3.19
N VAL A 29 -15.64 -11.32 -2.66
CA VAL A 29 -15.34 -11.71 -1.27
C VAL A 29 -13.83 -11.89 -1.09
N ILE A 30 -13.17 -12.58 -2.01
CA ILE A 30 -11.72 -12.77 -1.94
C ILE A 30 -11.01 -11.42 -2.03
N TYR A 31 -11.35 -10.55 -2.98
CA TYR A 31 -10.71 -9.24 -3.12
C TYR A 31 -10.92 -8.38 -1.87
N ALA A 32 -12.14 -8.27 -1.35
CA ALA A 32 -12.40 -7.49 -0.15
C ALA A 32 -11.61 -8.01 1.07
N ILE A 33 -11.54 -9.33 1.27
CA ILE A 33 -10.75 -9.95 2.36
C ILE A 33 -9.27 -9.73 2.16
N THR A 34 -8.76 -9.97 0.95
CA THR A 34 -7.34 -9.91 0.64
C THR A 34 -6.79 -8.49 0.57
N SER A 35 -7.64 -7.48 0.37
CA SER A 35 -7.26 -6.07 0.51
C SER A 35 -7.35 -5.56 1.96
N ALA A 36 -8.30 -6.06 2.75
CA ALA A 36 -8.48 -5.60 4.13
C ALA A 36 -7.55 -6.31 5.14
N ALA A 37 -7.28 -7.60 4.94
CA ALA A 37 -6.46 -8.40 5.85
C ALA A 37 -5.00 -7.91 5.99
N PRO A 38 -4.31 -7.46 4.91
CA PRO A 38 -2.96 -6.93 4.99
C PRO A 38 -2.79 -5.79 6.00
N LEU A 39 -3.82 -4.97 6.23
CA LEU A 39 -3.75 -3.89 7.22
C LEU A 39 -3.34 -4.38 8.61
N MET A 40 -3.73 -5.61 8.98
CA MET A 40 -3.37 -6.22 10.27
C MET A 40 -1.85 -6.39 10.45
N ILE A 41 -1.07 -6.41 9.36
CA ILE A 41 0.39 -6.51 9.45
C ILE A 41 1.00 -5.33 10.21
N PHE A 42 0.40 -4.15 10.12
CA PHE A 42 0.88 -2.97 10.83
C PHE A 42 0.69 -3.08 12.34
N ALA A 43 -0.38 -3.76 12.79
CA ALA A 43 -0.59 -4.04 14.21
C ALA A 43 0.47 -5.02 14.76
N TYR A 44 0.95 -5.95 13.92
CA TYR A 44 1.97 -6.92 14.28
C TYR A 44 3.41 -6.37 14.18
N LEU A 45 3.75 -5.76 13.05
CA LEU A 45 5.11 -5.26 12.78
C LEU A 45 5.39 -3.89 13.39
N GLY A 46 4.36 -3.07 13.60
CA GLY A 46 4.51 -1.75 14.22
C GLY A 46 5.26 -1.79 15.55
N PRO A 47 4.83 -2.61 16.52
CA PRO A 47 5.53 -2.79 17.81
C PRO A 47 6.97 -3.30 17.66
N ILE A 48 7.19 -4.26 16.75
CA ILE A 48 8.53 -4.83 16.50
C ILE A 48 9.50 -3.76 15.99
N ILE A 49 9.06 -2.94 15.02
CA ILE A 49 9.90 -1.89 14.46
C ILE A 49 10.09 -0.75 15.46
N ARG A 50 9.07 -0.40 16.26
CA ARG A 50 9.19 0.57 17.37
C ARG A 50 10.27 0.16 18.37
N ALA A 51 10.27 -1.11 18.77
CA ALA A 51 11.26 -1.62 19.72
C ALA A 51 12.68 -1.60 19.14
N LYS A 52 12.84 -1.89 17.85
CA LYS A 52 14.15 -1.90 17.17
C LYS A 52 14.65 -0.50 16.76
N CYS A 53 13.75 0.47 16.61
CA CYS A 53 14.07 1.81 16.14
C CYS A 53 13.22 2.87 16.86
N PRO A 54 13.46 3.13 18.16
CA PRO A 54 12.63 4.04 18.95
C PRO A 54 12.67 5.51 18.48
N GLU A 55 13.74 5.91 17.78
CA GLU A 55 13.94 7.26 17.23
C GLU A 55 13.44 7.41 15.77
N GLY A 56 13.02 6.32 15.12
CA GLY A 56 12.67 6.32 13.70
C GLY A 56 11.16 6.30 13.46
N PHE A 57 10.64 7.34 12.81
CA PHE A 57 9.22 7.51 12.55
C PHE A 57 8.74 6.89 11.20
N VAL A 58 9.62 6.22 10.44
CA VAL A 58 9.33 5.67 9.10
C VAL A 58 10.15 4.39 8.84
N LEU A 59 9.62 3.45 8.03
CA LEU A 59 10.31 2.22 7.60
C LEU A 59 11.68 2.49 6.95
N THR A 60 11.84 3.62 6.26
CA THR A 60 13.08 4.05 5.62
C THR A 60 14.19 4.32 6.62
N GLU A 61 13.86 4.84 7.81
CA GLU A 61 14.85 5.09 8.87
C GLU A 61 15.32 3.77 9.51
N TRP A 62 14.41 2.82 9.74
CA TRP A 62 14.79 1.47 10.15
C TRP A 62 15.69 0.81 9.08
N THR A 63 15.31 0.92 7.81
CA THR A 63 16.10 0.38 6.68
C THR A 63 17.50 1.00 6.66
N ARG A 64 17.61 2.30 6.95
CA ARG A 64 18.89 2.99 7.02
C ARG A 64 19.77 2.49 8.16
N GLN A 65 19.21 2.36 9.36
CA GLN A 65 19.95 1.87 10.53
C GLN A 65 20.38 0.41 10.35
N ARG A 66 19.50 -0.41 9.75
CA ARG A 66 19.75 -1.85 9.57
C ARG A 66 20.63 -2.20 8.37
N TYR A 67 20.46 -1.50 7.25
CA TYR A 67 21.06 -1.86 5.95
C TYR A 67 21.98 -0.79 5.36
N GLY A 68 22.00 0.41 5.93
CA GLY A 68 22.82 1.52 5.49
C GLY A 68 22.13 2.47 4.51
N LEU A 69 22.86 3.51 4.11
CA LEU A 69 22.33 4.63 3.33
C LEU A 69 21.80 4.22 1.95
N ILE A 70 22.49 3.33 1.24
CA ILE A 70 22.14 2.98 -0.15
C ILE A 70 20.78 2.29 -0.20
N ALA A 71 20.53 1.33 0.70
CA ALA A 71 19.26 0.62 0.77
C ALA A 71 18.10 1.56 1.17
N ALA A 72 18.35 2.50 2.08
CA ALA A 72 17.36 3.49 2.46
C ALA A 72 17.00 4.44 1.31
N LEU A 73 18.00 4.92 0.55
CA LEU A 73 17.75 5.77 -0.64
C LEU A 73 17.04 5.00 -1.75
N PHE A 74 17.39 3.72 -1.94
CA PHE A 74 16.71 2.83 -2.89
C PHE A 74 15.23 2.65 -2.51
N LEU A 75 14.95 2.33 -1.24
CA LEU A 75 13.58 2.20 -0.74
C LEU A 75 12.80 3.52 -0.88
N SER A 76 13.41 4.64 -0.49
CA SER A 76 12.80 5.97 -0.59
C SER A 76 12.46 6.34 -2.04
N PHE A 77 13.35 6.03 -2.99
CA PHE A 77 13.08 6.21 -4.42
C PHE A 77 11.87 5.38 -4.88
N LEU A 78 11.79 4.10 -4.52
CA LEU A 78 10.66 3.24 -4.87
C LEU A 78 9.35 3.72 -4.25
N THR A 79 9.39 4.18 -3.00
CA THR A 79 8.26 4.81 -2.31
C THR A 79 7.77 6.06 -3.06
N LEU A 80 8.67 6.93 -3.51
CA LEU A 80 8.31 8.14 -4.27
C LEU A 80 7.71 7.80 -5.63
N VAL A 81 8.26 6.80 -6.33
CA VAL A 81 7.70 6.30 -7.60
C VAL A 81 6.31 5.70 -7.39
N THR A 82 6.12 4.93 -6.33
CA THR A 82 4.82 4.36 -5.94
C THR A 82 3.79 5.46 -5.71
N MET A 83 4.11 6.45 -4.88
CA MET A 83 3.22 7.60 -4.63
C MET A 83 2.91 8.38 -5.90
N PHE A 84 3.89 8.55 -6.79
CA PHE A 84 3.70 9.20 -8.09
C PHE A 84 2.69 8.43 -8.96
N LEU A 85 2.86 7.11 -9.10
CA LEU A 85 1.93 6.26 -9.86
C LEU A 85 0.52 6.29 -9.26
N TYR A 86 0.41 6.26 -7.93
CA TYR A 86 -0.86 6.33 -7.22
C TYR A 86 -1.56 7.68 -7.45
N MET A 87 -0.82 8.80 -7.45
CA MET A 87 -1.38 10.10 -7.81
C MET A 87 -1.88 10.14 -9.25
N VAL A 88 -1.18 9.48 -10.20
CA VAL A 88 -1.63 9.38 -11.60
C VAL A 88 -2.94 8.58 -11.68
N ALA A 89 -2.98 7.44 -10.98
CA ALA A 89 -4.15 6.56 -10.93
C ALA A 89 -5.37 7.28 -10.34
N GLU A 90 -5.21 8.03 -9.25
CA GLU A 90 -6.30 8.79 -8.63
C GLU A 90 -6.84 9.90 -9.53
N LEU A 91 -5.96 10.73 -10.10
CA LEU A 91 -6.43 11.81 -10.98
C LEU A 91 -7.08 11.28 -12.26
N SER A 92 -6.60 10.13 -12.77
CA SER A 92 -7.21 9.47 -13.92
C SER A 92 -8.59 8.92 -13.56
N ALA A 93 -8.73 8.28 -12.40
CA ALA A 93 -10.01 7.81 -11.87
C ALA A 93 -11.01 8.95 -11.74
N LEU A 94 -10.64 10.04 -11.06
CA LEU A 94 -11.47 11.23 -10.93
C LEU A 94 -11.95 11.75 -12.29
N GLN A 95 -11.03 11.90 -13.25
CA GLN A 95 -11.36 12.40 -14.58
C GLN A 95 -12.39 11.49 -15.29
N GLN A 96 -12.14 10.17 -15.28
CA GLN A 96 -13.02 9.20 -15.93
C GLN A 96 -14.41 9.19 -15.30
N ILE A 97 -14.50 9.32 -13.96
CA ILE A 97 -15.78 9.40 -13.26
C ILE A 97 -16.53 10.67 -13.64
N MET A 98 -15.84 11.82 -13.65
CA MET A 98 -16.46 13.09 -14.03
C MET A 98 -16.98 13.06 -15.46
N ASN A 99 -16.18 12.54 -16.40
CA ASN A 99 -16.57 12.39 -17.79
C ASN A 99 -17.81 11.52 -17.93
N THR A 100 -17.82 10.36 -17.27
CA THR A 100 -18.89 9.37 -17.38
C THR A 100 -20.19 9.87 -16.75
N LEU A 101 -20.13 10.46 -15.55
CA LEU A 101 -21.32 10.87 -14.80
C LEU A 101 -21.91 12.22 -15.20
N THR A 102 -21.10 13.12 -15.78
CA THR A 102 -21.56 14.47 -16.13
C THR A 102 -21.60 14.75 -17.64
N GLY A 103 -20.92 13.93 -18.45
CA GLY A 103 -20.73 14.18 -19.88
C GLY A 103 -19.84 15.40 -20.19
N MET A 104 -19.28 16.05 -19.18
CA MET A 104 -18.37 17.19 -19.31
C MET A 104 -16.91 16.72 -19.28
N ASP A 105 -16.02 17.51 -19.89
CA ASP A 105 -14.57 17.29 -19.72
C ASP A 105 -14.19 17.42 -18.23
N GLY A 106 -13.61 16.36 -17.67
CA GLY A 106 -13.16 16.25 -16.30
C GLY A 106 -11.85 16.97 -16.01
N LEU A 107 -11.12 17.43 -17.03
CA LEU A 107 -9.86 18.17 -16.86
C LEU A 107 -9.97 19.40 -15.92
N PRO A 108 -10.99 20.28 -16.03
CA PRO A 108 -11.14 21.41 -15.11
C PRO A 108 -11.29 20.95 -13.66
N MET A 109 -11.98 19.84 -13.42
CA MET A 109 -12.16 19.29 -12.06
C MET A 109 -10.84 18.78 -11.50
N VAL A 110 -10.06 18.04 -12.31
CA VAL A 110 -8.71 17.58 -11.94
C VAL A 110 -7.80 18.76 -11.58
N ILE A 111 -7.83 19.84 -12.37
CA ILE A 111 -7.04 21.05 -12.11
C ILE A 111 -7.48 21.73 -10.81
N VAL A 112 -8.80 21.91 -10.61
CA VAL A 112 -9.33 22.53 -9.39
C VAL A 112 -8.95 21.71 -8.16
N GLU A 113 -9.11 20.39 -8.21
CA GLU A 113 -8.70 19.49 -7.14
C GLU A 113 -7.20 19.64 -6.84
N CYS A 114 -6.34 19.54 -7.86
CA CYS A 114 -4.90 19.68 -7.69
C CYS A 114 -4.51 21.02 -7.06
N VAL A 115 -5.15 22.13 -7.48
CA VAL A 115 -4.86 23.46 -6.95
C VAL A 115 -5.32 23.58 -5.48
N VAL A 116 -6.55 23.16 -5.18
CA VAL A 116 -7.12 23.26 -3.83
C VAL A 116 -6.33 22.40 -2.85
N THR A 117 -6.09 21.14 -3.19
CA THR A 117 -5.29 20.19 -2.39
C THR A 117 -3.89 20.71 -2.14
N THR A 118 -3.23 21.21 -3.18
CA THR A 118 -1.89 21.79 -3.06
C THR A 118 -1.87 22.99 -2.11
N ILE A 119 -2.85 23.89 -2.17
CA ILE A 119 -2.90 25.09 -1.33
C ILE A 119 -3.01 24.70 0.15
N TYR A 120 -4.03 23.92 0.54
CA TYR A 120 -4.23 23.62 1.95
C TYR A 120 -3.15 22.67 2.50
N THR A 121 -2.63 21.77 1.68
CA THR A 121 -1.55 20.84 2.07
C THR A 121 -0.22 21.58 2.22
N SER A 122 0.06 22.55 1.34
CA SER A 122 1.26 23.39 1.43
C SER A 122 1.21 24.36 2.60
N LEU A 123 0.03 24.77 3.08
CA LEU A 123 -0.11 25.63 4.26
C LEU A 123 -0.10 24.81 5.56
N GLY A 124 -0.75 23.66 5.54
CA GLY A 124 -1.05 22.87 6.73
C GLY A 124 -0.08 21.74 7.07
N GLY A 125 0.61 21.21 6.08
CA GLY A 125 1.35 19.96 6.21
C GLY A 125 0.48 18.79 6.71
N PHE A 126 1.14 17.82 7.32
CA PHE A 126 0.53 16.55 7.74
C PHE A 126 -0.64 16.71 8.73
N LYS A 127 -0.62 17.75 9.60
CA LYS A 127 -1.70 17.96 10.58
C LYS A 127 -3.03 18.34 9.94
N ILE A 128 -3.00 19.13 8.86
CA ILE A 128 -4.24 19.49 8.16
C ILE A 128 -4.75 18.29 7.37
N SER A 129 -3.88 17.58 6.66
CA SER A 129 -4.24 16.32 5.97
C SER A 129 -4.86 15.30 6.94
N PHE A 130 -4.32 15.18 8.16
CA PHE A 130 -4.89 14.31 9.19
C PHE A 130 -6.29 14.75 9.68
N ILE A 131 -6.56 16.06 9.73
CA ILE A 131 -7.88 16.57 10.13
C ILE A 131 -8.87 16.39 8.99
N THR A 132 -8.48 16.70 7.75
CA THR A 132 -9.33 16.52 6.55
C THR A 132 -9.70 15.06 6.37
N ASP A 133 -8.74 14.14 6.55
CA ASP A 133 -8.95 12.69 6.55
C ASP A 133 -10.08 12.23 7.50
N ASN A 134 -10.11 12.74 8.73
CA ASN A 134 -11.14 12.31 9.68
C ASN A 134 -12.54 12.80 9.26
N ILE A 135 -12.63 14.01 8.71
CA ILE A 135 -13.90 14.59 8.25
C ILE A 135 -14.35 13.89 6.96
N GLN A 136 -13.46 13.75 5.99
CA GLN A 136 -13.71 13.07 4.71
C GLN A 136 -14.02 11.59 4.94
N GLY A 137 -13.30 10.89 5.81
CA GLY A 137 -13.56 9.49 6.14
C GLY A 137 -14.94 9.28 6.74
N ALA A 138 -15.38 10.15 7.67
CA ALA A 138 -16.73 10.09 8.20
C ALA A 138 -17.81 10.39 7.14
N MET A 139 -17.55 11.39 6.28
CA MET A 139 -18.44 11.75 5.17
C MET A 139 -18.58 10.60 4.16
N VAL A 140 -17.46 10.00 3.76
CA VAL A 140 -17.42 8.85 2.83
C VAL A 140 -18.24 7.68 3.38
N ILE A 141 -18.10 7.35 4.67
CA ILE A 141 -18.90 6.27 5.28
C ILE A 141 -20.39 6.59 5.19
N ALA A 142 -20.79 7.83 5.49
CA ALA A 142 -22.19 8.24 5.37
C ALA A 142 -22.70 8.15 3.92
N LEU A 143 -21.91 8.61 2.95
CA LEU A 143 -22.24 8.58 1.53
C LEU A 143 -22.34 7.14 1.00
N ILE A 144 -21.46 6.23 1.43
CA ILE A 144 -21.52 4.80 1.09
C ILE A 144 -22.79 4.16 1.63
N ILE A 145 -23.18 4.47 2.88
CA ILE A 145 -24.43 3.95 3.45
C ILE A 145 -25.63 4.42 2.62
N ILE A 146 -25.69 5.71 2.28
CA ILE A 146 -26.79 6.26 1.48
C ILE A 146 -26.80 5.62 0.09
N ALA A 147 -25.65 5.53 -0.58
CA ALA A 147 -25.53 4.91 -1.90
C ALA A 147 -25.96 3.44 -1.87
N THR A 148 -25.53 2.68 -0.85
CA THR A 148 -25.90 1.26 -0.67
C THR A 148 -27.41 1.09 -0.50
N ILE A 149 -28.04 1.90 0.36
CA ILE A 149 -29.49 1.87 0.57
C ILE A 149 -30.21 2.22 -0.74
N THR A 150 -29.74 3.24 -1.45
CA THR A 150 -30.35 3.69 -2.70
C THR A 150 -30.28 2.62 -3.78
N VAL A 151 -29.11 2.04 -3.99
CA VAL A 151 -28.92 0.90 -4.92
C VAL A 151 -29.84 -0.26 -4.51
N GLY A 152 -29.91 -0.59 -3.22
CA GLY A 152 -30.73 -1.70 -2.74
C GLY A 152 -32.26 -1.50 -2.89
N VAL A 153 -32.73 -0.25 -2.85
CA VAL A 153 -34.17 0.08 -2.93
C VAL A 153 -34.63 0.33 -4.37
N GLU A 154 -33.84 1.06 -5.15
CA GLU A 154 -34.22 1.51 -6.49
C GLU A 154 -33.87 0.49 -7.58
N THR A 155 -32.84 -0.34 -7.37
CA THR A 155 -32.41 -1.30 -8.38
C THR A 155 -33.34 -2.52 -8.43
N LYS A 156 -33.90 -2.79 -9.60
CA LYS A 156 -34.68 -4.00 -9.84
C LYS A 156 -33.77 -5.10 -10.36
N ILE A 157 -33.57 -6.13 -9.56
CA ILE A 157 -32.75 -7.30 -9.92
C ILE A 157 -33.60 -8.27 -10.73
N ASP A 158 -33.14 -8.62 -11.93
CA ASP A 158 -33.70 -9.72 -12.70
C ASP A 158 -33.11 -11.05 -12.17
N ARG A 159 -33.96 -11.83 -11.50
CA ARG A 159 -33.56 -13.11 -10.91
C ARG A 159 -33.16 -14.16 -11.95
N SER A 160 -33.61 -14.02 -13.19
CA SER A 160 -33.22 -14.94 -14.27
C SER A 160 -31.74 -14.78 -14.64
N LEU A 161 -31.19 -13.57 -14.50
CA LEU A 161 -29.79 -13.25 -14.81
C LEU A 161 -28.81 -13.78 -13.76
N ILE A 162 -29.29 -14.11 -12.55
CA ILE A 162 -28.42 -14.60 -11.45
C ILE A 162 -27.79 -15.94 -11.81
N ASP A 163 -28.60 -16.90 -12.29
CA ASP A 163 -28.09 -18.23 -12.66
C ASP A 163 -27.47 -18.24 -14.06
N SER A 164 -27.98 -17.42 -15.00
CA SER A 164 -27.47 -17.40 -16.38
C SER A 164 -26.14 -16.66 -16.52
N SER A 165 -25.85 -15.67 -15.67
CA SER A 165 -24.59 -14.90 -15.70
C SER A 165 -23.37 -15.72 -15.29
N GLY A 166 -23.54 -16.86 -14.59
CA GLY A 166 -22.43 -17.68 -14.13
C GLY A 166 -21.58 -17.06 -13.01
N LEU A 167 -21.90 -15.84 -12.55
CA LEU A 167 -21.19 -15.11 -11.48
C LEU A 167 -21.33 -15.73 -10.09
N THR A 168 -22.21 -16.73 -9.94
CA THR A 168 -22.35 -17.55 -8.73
C THR A 168 -21.41 -18.75 -8.70
N LYS A 169 -20.76 -19.08 -9.85
CA LYS A 169 -19.83 -20.19 -9.96
C LYS A 169 -18.42 -19.74 -9.61
N ALA A 170 -17.58 -20.71 -9.23
CA ALA A 170 -16.19 -20.43 -8.94
C ALA A 170 -15.42 -20.04 -10.22
N SER A 171 -14.57 -19.02 -10.11
CA SER A 171 -13.70 -18.57 -11.20
C SER A 171 -12.24 -18.94 -10.91
N LEU A 172 -11.49 -19.32 -11.94
CA LEU A 172 -10.05 -19.60 -11.81
C LEU A 172 -9.30 -18.38 -11.30
N LEU A 173 -9.62 -17.22 -11.86
CA LEU A 173 -9.06 -15.94 -11.45
C LEU A 173 -9.36 -15.65 -9.97
N GLY A 174 -10.59 -15.91 -9.49
CA GLY A 174 -10.93 -15.76 -8.08
C GLY A 174 -9.97 -16.52 -7.15
N TRP A 175 -9.51 -17.71 -7.54
CA TRP A 175 -8.52 -18.47 -6.78
C TRP A 175 -7.09 -17.92 -6.90
N GLN A 176 -6.69 -17.44 -8.07
CA GLN A 176 -5.38 -16.79 -8.26
C GLN A 176 -5.27 -15.52 -7.41
N LEU A 177 -6.35 -14.75 -7.32
CA LEU A 177 -6.44 -13.52 -6.51
C LEU A 177 -6.22 -13.77 -5.01
N LEU A 178 -6.54 -14.97 -4.52
CA LEU A 178 -6.28 -15.35 -3.12
C LEU A 178 -4.80 -15.27 -2.76
N TYR A 179 -3.89 -15.42 -3.73
CA TYR A 179 -2.46 -15.25 -3.54
C TYR A 179 -1.96 -13.90 -4.04
N ILE A 180 -2.38 -13.47 -5.23
CA ILE A 180 -1.88 -12.25 -5.88
C ILE A 180 -2.12 -11.04 -4.98
N LEU A 181 -3.37 -10.84 -4.54
CA LEU A 181 -3.76 -9.61 -3.87
C LEU A 181 -3.17 -9.48 -2.45
N PRO A 182 -3.13 -10.51 -1.60
CA PRO A 182 -2.45 -10.38 -0.31
C PRO A 182 -0.99 -10.03 -0.46
N VAL A 183 -0.28 -10.64 -1.41
CA VAL A 183 1.13 -10.35 -1.65
C VAL A 183 1.28 -8.93 -2.17
N SER A 184 0.47 -8.53 -3.15
CA SER A 184 0.55 -7.23 -3.80
C SER A 184 0.21 -6.09 -2.84
N VAL A 185 -0.95 -6.17 -2.19
CA VAL A 185 -1.44 -5.15 -1.25
C VAL A 185 -0.53 -5.06 -0.04
N LEU A 186 -0.17 -6.21 0.57
CA LEU A 186 0.70 -6.19 1.75
C LEU A 186 2.06 -5.58 1.45
N THR A 187 2.68 -5.94 0.33
CA THR A 187 4.02 -5.41 0.02
C THR A 187 3.94 -3.94 -0.40
N ASN A 188 2.92 -3.54 -1.15
CA ASN A 188 2.73 -2.15 -1.52
C ASN A 188 2.44 -1.24 -0.31
N ASP A 189 1.67 -1.72 0.65
CA ASP A 189 1.38 -1.02 1.90
C ASP A 189 2.66 -0.63 2.66
N PHE A 190 3.73 -1.42 2.57
CA PHE A 190 5.01 -1.08 3.21
C PHE A 190 5.67 0.17 2.59
N PHE A 191 5.44 0.46 1.31
CA PHE A 191 5.97 1.66 0.67
C PHE A 191 5.20 2.91 1.08
N LEU A 192 3.94 2.79 1.49
CA LEU A 192 3.10 3.91 1.84
C LEU A 192 3.43 4.42 3.25
N SER A 193 4.33 5.43 3.33
CA SER A 193 4.79 6.02 4.59
C SER A 193 3.67 6.58 5.48
N ASN A 194 2.52 6.93 4.89
CA ASN A 194 1.32 7.33 5.62
C ASN A 194 0.85 6.29 6.65
N PHE A 195 0.88 5.00 6.30
CA PHE A 195 0.48 3.94 7.23
C PHE A 195 1.46 3.79 8.38
N TRP A 196 2.76 3.92 8.10
CA TRP A 196 3.81 3.87 9.12
C TRP A 196 3.70 5.02 10.10
N ILE A 197 3.57 6.27 9.62
CA ILE A 197 3.46 7.44 10.50
C ILE A 197 2.28 7.30 11.45
N ARG A 198 1.14 6.80 10.95
CA ARG A 198 -0.08 6.57 11.76
C ARG A 198 0.08 5.41 12.73
N THR A 199 0.77 4.35 12.32
CA THR A 199 1.14 3.22 13.18
C THR A 199 2.00 3.70 14.33
N PHE A 200 3.04 4.51 14.05
CA PHE A 200 3.97 5.06 15.02
C PHE A 200 3.39 6.16 15.90
N ALA A 201 2.34 6.86 15.47
CA ALA A 201 1.62 7.86 16.28
C ALA A 201 0.67 7.26 17.32
N SER A 202 0.41 5.95 17.31
CA SER A 202 -0.48 5.31 18.29
C SER A 202 0.12 5.30 19.71
N LYS A 203 -0.70 5.56 20.74
CA LYS A 203 -0.24 5.72 22.13
C LYS A 203 0.24 4.41 22.77
N THR A 204 -0.45 3.31 22.48
CA THR A 204 -0.14 1.98 23.01
C THR A 204 -0.31 0.93 21.92
N ASP A 205 0.35 -0.21 22.08
CA ASP A 205 0.21 -1.32 21.13
C ASP A 205 -1.22 -1.91 21.17
N ARG A 206 -1.89 -1.86 22.32
CA ARG A 206 -3.30 -2.24 22.42
C ARG A 206 -4.22 -1.33 21.60
N ASP A 207 -3.99 -0.02 21.67
CA ASP A 207 -4.75 0.96 20.89
C ASP A 207 -4.49 0.79 19.39
N LEU A 208 -3.26 0.45 19.01
CA LEU A 208 -2.89 0.13 17.62
C LEU A 208 -3.67 -1.09 17.11
N TRP A 209 -3.66 -2.19 17.84
CA TRP A 209 -4.38 -3.41 17.47
C TRP A 209 -5.87 -3.16 17.29
N ILE A 210 -6.51 -2.44 18.23
CA ILE A 210 -7.92 -2.10 18.13
C ILE A 210 -8.17 -1.19 16.92
N GLY A 211 -7.35 -0.14 16.76
CA GLY A 211 -7.52 0.86 15.71
C GLY A 211 -7.36 0.29 14.29
N VAL A 212 -6.41 -0.62 14.11
CA VAL A 212 -6.16 -1.33 12.85
C VAL A 212 -7.23 -2.40 12.60
N SER A 213 -7.63 -3.17 13.61
CA SER A 213 -8.68 -4.19 13.46
C SER A 213 -10.02 -3.58 13.02
N ILE A 214 -10.40 -2.46 13.63
CA ILE A 214 -11.62 -1.75 13.25
C ILE A 214 -11.49 -1.18 11.83
N ALA A 215 -10.33 -0.62 11.48
CA ALA A 215 -10.09 -0.13 10.13
C ALA A 215 -10.17 -1.25 9.07
N ALA A 216 -9.58 -2.41 9.36
CA ALA A 216 -9.66 -3.58 8.49
C ALA A 216 -11.11 -4.06 8.32
N LEU A 217 -11.88 -4.14 9.41
CA LEU A 217 -13.30 -4.54 9.34
C LEU A 217 -14.14 -3.54 8.53
N VAL A 218 -13.98 -2.24 8.76
CA VAL A 218 -14.72 -1.21 7.99
C VAL A 218 -14.31 -1.22 6.52
N THR A 219 -13.03 -1.36 6.23
CA THR A 219 -12.50 -1.48 4.86
C THR A 219 -13.11 -2.70 4.18
N LEU A 220 -13.12 -3.86 4.85
CA LEU A 220 -13.74 -5.09 4.34
C LEU A 220 -15.22 -4.86 3.97
N ILE A 221 -15.99 -4.22 4.85
CA ILE A 221 -17.41 -3.92 4.60
C ILE A 221 -17.55 -2.99 3.38
N ILE A 222 -16.80 -1.88 3.34
CA ILE A 222 -16.84 -0.91 2.24
C ILE A 222 -16.50 -1.57 0.91
N LEU A 223 -15.40 -2.32 0.85
CA LEU A 223 -14.94 -2.97 -0.38
C LEU A 223 -15.92 -4.04 -0.85
N THR A 224 -16.55 -4.77 0.07
CA THR A 224 -17.60 -5.74 -0.26
C THR A 224 -18.83 -5.04 -0.84
N LEU A 225 -19.26 -3.92 -0.24
CA LEU A 225 -20.40 -3.15 -0.72
C LEU A 225 -20.12 -2.55 -2.11
N VAL A 226 -18.97 -1.89 -2.29
CA VAL A 226 -18.56 -1.31 -3.57
C VAL A 226 -18.43 -2.40 -4.63
N GLY A 227 -17.73 -3.51 -4.34
CA GLY A 227 -17.59 -4.63 -5.29
C GLY A 227 -18.92 -5.28 -5.67
N SER A 228 -19.87 -5.39 -4.72
CA SER A 228 -21.19 -5.96 -5.01
C SER A 228 -21.97 -5.18 -6.06
N THR A 229 -21.67 -3.88 -6.27
CA THR A 229 -22.33 -3.07 -7.29
C THR A 229 -22.08 -3.56 -8.71
N GLY A 230 -20.92 -4.17 -9.00
CA GLY A 230 -20.67 -4.78 -10.32
C GLY A 230 -21.52 -6.03 -10.57
N LEU A 231 -21.76 -6.83 -9.54
CA LEU A 231 -22.72 -7.97 -9.62
C LEU A 231 -24.13 -7.46 -9.87
N ILE A 232 -24.54 -6.43 -9.12
CA ILE A 232 -25.86 -5.82 -9.22
C ILE A 232 -26.06 -5.20 -10.61
N ALA A 233 -25.05 -4.53 -11.16
CA ALA A 233 -25.08 -3.98 -12.52
C ALA A 233 -25.33 -5.07 -13.57
N THR A 234 -24.71 -6.24 -13.40
CA THR A 234 -24.92 -7.38 -14.30
C THR A 234 -26.32 -7.98 -14.11
N TRP A 235 -26.77 -8.18 -12.86
CA TRP A 235 -28.06 -8.79 -12.56
C TRP A 235 -29.26 -7.86 -12.76
N SER A 236 -29.07 -6.54 -12.83
CA SER A 236 -30.10 -5.59 -13.23
C SER A 236 -30.21 -5.44 -14.75
N GLY A 237 -29.29 -6.04 -15.52
CA GLY A 237 -29.18 -5.85 -16.95
C GLY A 237 -28.65 -4.48 -17.36
N ALA A 238 -28.08 -3.70 -16.43
CA ALA A 238 -27.39 -2.44 -16.72
C ALA A 238 -26.09 -2.67 -17.50
N PHE A 239 -25.41 -3.78 -17.21
CA PHE A 239 -24.17 -4.20 -17.85
C PHE A 239 -24.36 -5.59 -18.45
N ASP A 240 -23.97 -5.76 -19.72
CA ASP A 240 -23.92 -7.08 -20.39
C ASP A 240 -22.47 -7.54 -20.54
N PRO A 241 -22.03 -8.57 -19.79
CA PRO A 241 -20.68 -9.12 -19.88
C PRO A 241 -20.30 -9.66 -21.27
N ASN A 242 -21.28 -9.92 -22.13
CA ASN A 242 -21.05 -10.45 -23.48
C ASN A 242 -20.90 -9.35 -24.54
N ASN A 243 -21.12 -8.08 -24.18
CA ASN A 243 -21.01 -6.96 -25.10
C ASN A 243 -19.56 -6.43 -25.12
N PRO A 244 -18.81 -6.61 -26.22
CA PRO A 244 -17.42 -6.15 -26.32
C PRO A 244 -17.26 -4.63 -26.30
N ASP A 245 -18.34 -3.86 -26.48
CA ASP A 245 -18.32 -2.40 -26.45
C ASP A 245 -18.47 -1.83 -25.03
N GLN A 246 -18.80 -2.66 -24.02
CA GLN A 246 -18.91 -2.25 -22.62
C GLN A 246 -17.70 -2.74 -21.82
N ASP A 247 -16.89 -1.78 -21.36
CA ASP A 247 -15.79 -2.08 -20.45
C ASP A 247 -16.30 -2.35 -19.03
N GLY A 248 -15.80 -3.42 -18.40
CA GLY A 248 -16.15 -3.77 -17.02
C GLY A 248 -15.71 -2.71 -16.01
N SER A 249 -14.68 -1.92 -16.34
CA SER A 249 -14.18 -0.81 -15.51
C SER A 249 -15.28 0.21 -15.17
N VAL A 250 -16.24 0.42 -16.08
CA VAL A 250 -17.33 1.39 -15.90
C VAL A 250 -18.67 0.78 -15.47
N ALA A 251 -18.71 -0.51 -15.13
CA ALA A 251 -19.94 -1.24 -14.78
C ALA A 251 -20.75 -0.57 -13.64
N PHE A 252 -20.07 0.00 -12.64
CA PHE A 252 -20.72 0.74 -11.57
C PHE A 252 -21.45 1.99 -12.08
N PHE A 253 -20.89 2.70 -13.06
CA PHE A 253 -21.50 3.93 -13.59
C PHE A 253 -22.73 3.63 -14.45
N TYR A 254 -22.74 2.53 -15.20
CA TYR A 254 -23.97 2.07 -15.89
C TYR A 254 -25.11 1.79 -14.92
N LEU A 255 -24.81 1.24 -13.74
CA LEU A 255 -25.82 1.07 -12.69
C LEU A 255 -26.33 2.41 -12.17
N LEU A 256 -25.46 3.41 -12.02
CA LEU A 256 -25.85 4.75 -11.58
C LEU A 256 -26.75 5.49 -12.57
N GLU A 257 -26.62 5.24 -13.87
CA GLU A 257 -27.51 5.82 -14.89
C GLU A 257 -28.97 5.37 -14.73
N GLN A 258 -29.21 4.19 -14.12
CA GLN A 258 -30.55 3.69 -13.84
C GLN A 258 -31.16 4.27 -12.55
N LEU A 259 -30.35 4.94 -11.74
CA LEU A 259 -30.77 5.51 -10.46
C LEU A 259 -31.27 6.95 -10.61
N PRO A 260 -32.05 7.45 -9.64
CA PRO A 260 -32.46 8.86 -9.62
C PRO A 260 -31.28 9.83 -9.70
N THR A 261 -31.45 10.96 -10.39
CA THR A 261 -30.36 11.93 -10.65
C THR A 261 -29.73 12.49 -9.36
N TRP A 262 -30.46 12.55 -8.24
CA TRP A 262 -29.89 13.01 -6.95
C TRP A 262 -28.80 12.06 -6.42
N THR A 263 -28.86 10.77 -6.77
CA THR A 263 -27.86 9.77 -6.38
C THR A 263 -26.53 10.02 -7.07
N ILE A 264 -26.55 10.46 -8.33
CA ILE A 264 -25.35 10.87 -9.08
C ILE A 264 -24.64 12.01 -8.34
N GLY A 265 -25.38 13.02 -7.85
CA GLY A 265 -24.81 14.11 -7.07
C GLY A 265 -24.09 13.66 -5.79
N ILE A 266 -24.67 12.68 -5.08
CA ILE A 266 -24.06 12.09 -3.87
C ILE A 266 -22.77 11.34 -4.22
N VAL A 267 -22.79 10.54 -5.30
CA VAL A 267 -21.60 9.81 -5.75
C VAL A 267 -20.51 10.77 -6.18
N LEU A 268 -20.84 11.85 -6.91
CA LEU A 268 -19.85 12.87 -7.31
C LEU A 268 -19.18 13.51 -6.10
N VAL A 269 -19.95 13.88 -5.07
CA VAL A 269 -19.39 14.44 -3.82
C VAL A 269 -18.50 13.40 -3.12
N MET A 270 -18.90 12.13 -3.11
CA MET A 270 -18.11 11.04 -2.53
C MET A 270 -16.78 10.86 -3.27
N VAL A 271 -16.81 10.84 -4.60
CA VAL A 271 -15.65 10.66 -5.48
C VAL A 271 -14.64 11.77 -5.28
N VAL A 272 -15.09 13.03 -5.32
CA VAL A 272 -14.22 14.19 -5.08
C VAL A 272 -13.65 14.15 -3.66
N SER A 273 -14.45 13.75 -2.67
CA SER A 273 -13.98 13.63 -1.28
C SER A 273 -12.93 12.52 -1.10
N LEU A 274 -13.10 11.38 -1.77
CA LEU A 274 -12.13 10.27 -1.78
C LEU A 274 -10.84 10.66 -2.49
N SER A 275 -10.96 11.24 -3.69
CA SER A 275 -9.82 11.65 -4.51
C SER A 275 -8.99 12.72 -3.79
N THR A 276 -9.64 13.78 -3.26
CA THR A 276 -8.96 14.84 -2.50
C THR A 276 -8.22 14.32 -1.26
N ALA A 277 -8.83 13.40 -0.50
CA ALA A 277 -8.22 12.79 0.69
C ALA A 277 -7.00 11.94 0.34
N ALA A 278 -7.12 11.08 -0.69
CA ALA A 278 -6.02 10.25 -1.15
C ALA A 278 -4.88 11.11 -1.71
N PHE A 279 -5.21 12.10 -2.54
CA PHE A 279 -4.23 12.96 -3.19
C PHE A 279 -3.46 13.84 -2.19
N ASP A 280 -4.13 14.43 -1.20
CA ASP A 280 -3.45 15.22 -0.16
C ASP A 280 -2.53 14.36 0.73
N SER A 281 -2.91 13.11 0.97
CA SER A 281 -2.13 12.13 1.70
C SER A 281 -0.89 11.74 0.91
N PHE A 282 -0.98 11.56 -0.41
CA PHE A 282 0.19 11.32 -1.27
C PHE A 282 1.12 12.52 -1.34
N GLN A 283 0.59 13.74 -1.49
CA GLN A 283 1.39 14.96 -1.48
C GLN A 283 2.17 15.13 -0.17
N SER A 284 1.47 14.99 0.96
CA SER A 284 2.07 15.13 2.30
C SER A 284 3.15 14.05 2.53
N ALA A 285 2.88 12.82 2.13
CA ALA A 285 3.82 11.71 2.23
C ALA A 285 5.05 11.92 1.35
N MET A 286 4.87 12.42 0.13
CA MET A 286 5.95 12.71 -0.80
C MET A 286 6.86 13.80 -0.25
N VAL A 287 6.29 14.88 0.31
CA VAL A 287 7.06 15.94 0.99
C VAL A 287 7.83 15.38 2.19
N SER A 288 7.19 14.56 3.03
CA SER A 288 7.83 13.96 4.21
C SER A 288 8.98 13.03 3.82
N THR A 289 8.75 12.12 2.88
CA THR A 289 9.72 11.15 2.36
C THR A 289 10.90 11.87 1.72
N ALA A 290 10.66 12.84 0.83
CA ALA A 290 11.73 13.61 0.20
C ALA A 290 12.50 14.46 1.22
N SER A 291 11.82 15.12 2.16
CA SER A 291 12.48 15.96 3.16
C SER A 291 13.35 15.14 4.12
N ASN A 292 12.82 14.04 4.67
CA ASN A 292 13.47 13.26 5.70
C ASN A 292 14.54 12.31 5.13
N ASP A 293 14.20 11.56 4.08
CA ASP A 293 15.07 10.49 3.60
C ASP A 293 16.17 11.01 2.67
N ILE A 294 15.81 11.87 1.71
CA ILE A 294 16.74 12.38 0.70
C ILE A 294 17.53 13.56 1.26
N PHE A 295 16.84 14.56 1.80
CA PHE A 295 17.46 15.83 2.19
C PHE A 295 17.79 15.94 3.69
N ARG A 296 17.43 14.94 4.51
CA ARG A 296 17.67 14.89 5.97
C ARG A 296 17.26 16.18 6.70
N ASN A 297 16.17 16.79 6.26
CA ASN A 297 15.67 18.06 6.80
C ASN A 297 16.69 19.22 6.75
N LYS A 298 17.71 19.12 5.89
CA LYS A 298 18.72 20.18 5.68
C LYS A 298 18.27 21.22 4.65
N LEU A 299 17.34 20.84 3.77
CA LEU A 299 16.69 21.79 2.86
C LEU A 299 15.47 22.39 3.54
N ASN A 300 15.23 23.69 3.28
CA ASN A 300 14.01 24.35 3.71
C ASN A 300 12.79 23.62 3.09
N ILE A 301 11.82 23.26 3.92
CA ILE A 301 10.62 22.50 3.55
C ILE A 301 9.84 23.13 2.38
N TRP A 302 9.92 24.46 2.22
CA TRP A 302 9.29 25.17 1.10
C TRP A 302 9.85 24.76 -0.27
N TRP A 303 11.15 24.47 -0.37
CA TRP A 303 11.75 23.95 -1.61
C TRP A 303 11.29 22.53 -1.92
N VAL A 304 11.15 21.70 -0.89
CA VAL A 304 10.64 20.33 -1.04
C VAL A 304 9.17 20.35 -1.48
N ARG A 305 8.35 21.20 -0.86
CA ARG A 305 6.95 21.44 -1.28
C ARG A 305 6.87 21.93 -2.73
N GLY A 306 7.70 22.90 -3.11
CA GLY A 306 7.79 23.37 -4.50
C GLY A 306 8.16 22.26 -5.49
N GLY A 307 9.06 21.35 -5.09
CA GLY A 307 9.40 20.17 -5.88
C GLY A 307 8.22 19.21 -6.07
N VAL A 308 7.45 18.94 -5.02
CA VAL A 308 6.22 18.13 -5.14
C VAL A 308 5.19 18.80 -6.04
N VAL A 309 5.02 20.12 -5.97
CA VAL A 309 4.15 20.86 -6.90
C VAL A 309 4.62 20.73 -8.34
N LEU A 310 5.93 20.77 -8.59
CA LEU A 310 6.48 20.53 -9.93
C LEU A 310 6.13 19.13 -10.44
N ILE A 311 6.18 18.11 -9.58
CA ILE A 311 5.82 16.72 -9.91
C ILE A 311 4.32 16.57 -10.25
N ILE A 312 3.43 17.41 -9.71
CA ILE A 312 2.00 17.33 -10.04
C ILE A 312 1.74 17.58 -11.54
N PHE A 313 2.52 18.43 -12.20
CA PHE A 313 2.33 18.70 -13.64
C PHE A 313 2.46 17.44 -14.51
N PRO A 314 3.55 16.65 -14.45
CA PRO A 314 3.61 15.39 -15.18
C PRO A 314 2.59 14.36 -14.69
N VAL A 315 2.19 14.37 -13.41
CA VAL A 315 1.10 13.49 -12.92
C VAL A 315 -0.19 13.78 -13.68
N VAL A 316 -0.61 15.05 -13.79
CA VAL A 316 -1.82 15.44 -14.53
C VAL A 316 -1.72 15.03 -16.00
N VAL A 317 -0.56 15.26 -16.65
CA VAL A 317 -0.35 14.89 -18.05
C VAL A 317 -0.46 13.37 -18.27
N LEU A 318 0.08 12.57 -17.36
CA LEU A 318 -0.01 11.12 -17.44
C LEU A 318 -1.42 10.62 -17.11
N ALA A 319 -2.10 11.22 -16.14
CA ALA A 319 -3.47 10.86 -15.78
C ALA A 319 -4.43 10.99 -16.96
N LEU A 320 -4.23 12.04 -17.79
CA LEU A 320 -4.99 12.30 -19.02
C LEU A 320 -4.75 11.28 -20.14
N LYS A 321 -3.65 10.53 -20.07
CA LYS A 321 -3.23 9.56 -21.09
C LYS A 321 -3.32 8.11 -20.62
N ALA A 322 -3.61 7.89 -19.34
CA ALA A 322 -3.63 6.57 -18.73
C ALA A 322 -4.85 5.79 -19.23
N PRO A 323 -4.65 4.66 -19.94
CA PRO A 323 -5.75 3.86 -20.45
C PRO A 323 -6.38 2.98 -19.36
N SER A 324 -5.60 2.55 -18.35
CA SER A 324 -6.07 1.68 -17.27
C SER A 324 -5.49 2.11 -15.93
N ILE A 325 -6.39 2.39 -14.97
CA ILE A 325 -6.06 2.74 -13.59
C ILE A 325 -5.50 1.51 -12.87
N LEU A 326 -6.14 0.35 -13.06
CA LEU A 326 -5.74 -0.90 -12.43
C LEU A 326 -4.31 -1.30 -12.83
N GLN A 327 -3.97 -1.15 -14.10
CA GLN A 327 -2.63 -1.48 -14.59
C GLN A 327 -1.54 -0.66 -13.88
N ILE A 328 -1.80 0.61 -13.60
CA ILE A 328 -0.87 1.49 -12.87
C ILE A 328 -0.62 0.97 -11.46
N TYR A 329 -1.67 0.54 -10.74
CA TYR A 329 -1.52 -0.06 -9.42
C TYR A 329 -0.74 -1.38 -9.49
N LEU A 330 -1.06 -2.24 -10.46
CA LEU A 330 -0.40 -3.53 -10.64
C LEU A 330 1.11 -3.41 -10.92
N ILE A 331 1.53 -2.41 -11.68
CA ILE A 331 2.96 -2.13 -11.92
C ILE A 331 3.66 -1.80 -10.59
N SER A 332 3.06 -0.93 -9.78
CA SER A 332 3.60 -0.56 -8.46
C SER A 332 3.67 -1.77 -7.53
N ASP A 333 2.60 -2.54 -7.50
CA ASP A 333 2.41 -3.76 -6.73
C ASP A 333 3.45 -4.86 -7.07
N LEU A 334 3.79 -5.00 -8.35
CA LEU A 334 4.81 -5.96 -8.79
C LEU A 334 6.21 -5.56 -8.30
N VAL A 335 6.53 -4.26 -8.37
CA VAL A 335 7.80 -3.72 -7.88
C VAL A 335 7.89 -3.87 -6.36
N SER A 336 6.83 -3.59 -5.62
CA SER A 336 6.81 -3.76 -4.16
C SER A 336 6.93 -5.23 -3.75
N ALA A 337 6.25 -6.14 -4.45
CA ALA A 337 6.33 -7.59 -4.24
C ALA A 337 7.74 -8.14 -4.45
N SER A 338 8.54 -7.51 -5.32
CA SER A 338 9.93 -7.92 -5.57
C SER A 338 10.91 -7.48 -4.46
N VAL A 339 10.67 -6.34 -3.81
CA VAL A 339 11.63 -5.69 -2.91
C VAL A 339 11.34 -5.99 -1.44
N ILE A 340 10.08 -5.92 -1.03
CA ILE A 340 9.69 -5.97 0.40
C ILE A 340 10.01 -7.33 1.05
N PRO A 341 9.75 -8.49 0.43
CA PRO A 341 10.10 -9.78 1.05
C PRO A 341 11.60 -9.88 1.36
N VAL A 342 12.46 -9.37 0.47
CA VAL A 342 13.93 -9.35 0.64
C VAL A 342 14.34 -8.41 1.78
N LEU A 343 13.62 -7.29 1.93
CA LEU A 343 13.84 -6.31 2.99
C LEU A 343 13.37 -6.82 4.37
N VAL A 344 12.25 -7.56 4.42
CA VAL A 344 11.67 -8.10 5.65
C VAL A 344 12.54 -9.21 6.27
N LEU A 345 13.34 -9.93 5.47
CA LEU A 345 14.23 -10.98 5.99
C LEU A 345 15.15 -10.50 7.13
N GLY A 346 15.71 -9.30 7.04
CA GLY A 346 16.56 -8.75 8.11
C GLY A 346 15.82 -8.08 9.27
N LEU A 347 14.48 -8.14 9.32
CA LEU A 347 13.73 -7.91 10.58
C LEU A 347 14.00 -9.03 11.58
N SER A 348 14.30 -10.25 11.12
CA SER A 348 14.62 -11.38 11.98
C SER A 348 16.08 -11.33 12.43
N ASP A 349 16.31 -11.54 13.74
CA ASP A 349 17.65 -11.49 14.35
C ASP A 349 18.56 -12.65 13.91
N TYR A 350 17.98 -13.69 13.31
CA TYR A 350 18.73 -14.78 12.69
C TYR A 350 19.49 -14.35 11.42
N PHE A 351 18.99 -13.34 10.71
CA PHE A 351 19.58 -12.85 9.46
C PHE A 351 20.56 -11.69 9.69
N TYR A 352 21.38 -11.73 10.74
CA TYR A 352 22.35 -10.69 11.07
C TYR A 352 23.37 -10.42 9.93
N PHE A 353 23.69 -11.45 9.13
CA PHE A 353 24.59 -11.34 7.99
C PHE A 353 23.97 -10.62 6.78
N TRP A 354 22.66 -10.36 6.75
CA TRP A 354 21.98 -9.67 5.66
C TRP A 354 22.32 -8.17 5.64
N ARG A 355 22.77 -7.62 4.50
CA ARG A 355 23.14 -6.21 4.33
C ARG A 355 22.27 -5.54 3.24
N GLY A 356 22.43 -4.23 3.08
CA GLY A 356 21.69 -3.47 2.07
C GLY A 356 22.01 -3.83 0.62
N PHE A 357 23.16 -4.45 0.37
CA PHE A 357 23.54 -4.92 -0.96
C PHE A 357 22.59 -6.03 -1.44
N GLU A 358 22.29 -7.01 -0.57
CA GLU A 358 21.36 -8.09 -0.85
C GLU A 358 19.94 -7.57 -1.09
N VAL A 359 19.52 -6.53 -0.37
CA VAL A 359 18.19 -5.91 -0.55
C VAL A 359 18.07 -5.25 -1.93
N VAL A 360 19.08 -4.50 -2.37
CA VAL A 360 19.06 -3.82 -3.68
C VAL A 360 19.14 -4.83 -4.83
N VAL A 361 20.09 -5.78 -4.75
CA VAL A 361 20.26 -6.80 -5.80
C VAL A 361 19.07 -7.76 -5.83
N GLY A 362 18.53 -8.14 -4.66
CA GLY A 362 17.32 -8.94 -4.57
C GLY A 362 16.11 -8.23 -5.16
N GLY A 363 15.86 -6.96 -4.81
CA GLY A 363 14.76 -6.18 -5.38
C GLY A 363 14.82 -6.08 -6.92
N LEU A 364 15.97 -5.68 -7.46
CA LEU A 364 16.17 -5.62 -8.92
C LEU A 364 16.11 -7.01 -9.58
N GLY A 365 16.65 -8.03 -8.90
CA GLY A 365 16.62 -9.41 -9.34
C GLY A 365 15.21 -10.01 -9.37
N GLY A 366 14.32 -9.60 -8.46
CA GLY A 366 12.92 -10.00 -8.47
C GLY A 366 12.20 -9.50 -9.71
N VAL A 367 12.35 -8.21 -10.06
CA VAL A 367 11.81 -7.65 -11.32
C VAL A 367 12.40 -8.37 -12.55
N LEU A 368 13.71 -8.64 -12.55
CA LEU A 368 14.35 -9.41 -13.62
C LEU A 368 13.82 -10.85 -13.71
N THR A 369 13.46 -11.46 -12.59
CA THR A 369 12.90 -12.83 -12.58
C THR A 369 11.52 -12.86 -13.20
N VAL A 370 10.71 -11.81 -13.03
CA VAL A 370 9.43 -11.68 -13.75
C VAL A 370 9.66 -11.63 -15.26
N PHE A 371 10.65 -10.85 -15.72
CA PHE A 371 11.04 -10.80 -17.14
C PHE A 371 11.47 -12.18 -17.66
N ILE A 372 12.30 -12.90 -16.91
CA ILE A 372 12.77 -14.24 -17.28
C ILE A 372 11.58 -15.21 -17.34
N PHE A 373 10.70 -15.18 -16.33
CA PHE A 373 9.49 -15.99 -16.30
C PHE A 373 8.60 -15.70 -17.52
N GLY A 374 8.31 -14.43 -17.80
CA GLY A 374 7.48 -14.03 -18.95
C GLY A 374 8.10 -14.44 -20.28
N THR A 375 9.42 -14.30 -20.43
CA THR A 375 10.13 -14.71 -21.65
C THR A 375 10.04 -16.23 -21.87
N ILE A 376 10.10 -17.02 -20.80
CA ILE A 376 9.95 -18.49 -20.88
C ILE A 376 8.50 -18.88 -21.13
N TYR A 377 7.54 -18.20 -20.49
CA TYR A 377 6.12 -18.50 -20.58
C TYR A 377 5.55 -18.22 -21.98
N TYR A 378 5.87 -17.05 -22.54
CA TYR A 378 5.41 -16.63 -23.85
C TYR A 378 6.34 -17.04 -25.00
N GLY A 379 7.58 -17.45 -24.69
CA GLY A 379 8.59 -17.78 -25.70
C GLY A 379 9.17 -16.58 -26.44
N ASN A 380 8.83 -15.35 -26.01
CA ASN A 380 9.24 -14.09 -26.64
C ASN A 380 9.69 -13.07 -25.56
N ALA A 381 10.84 -12.43 -25.80
CA ALA A 381 11.37 -11.42 -24.89
C ALA A 381 10.53 -10.12 -24.85
N LEU A 382 9.85 -9.77 -25.94
CA LEU A 382 9.00 -8.58 -25.97
C LEU A 382 7.78 -8.77 -25.05
N GLU A 383 7.10 -9.89 -25.17
CA GLU A 383 5.95 -10.24 -24.32
C GLU A 383 6.37 -10.44 -22.85
N GLY A 384 7.59 -10.95 -22.60
CA GLY A 384 8.17 -10.97 -21.26
C GLY A 384 8.41 -9.58 -20.66
N ALA A 385 8.80 -8.60 -21.47
CA ALA A 385 8.93 -7.20 -21.00
C ALA A 385 7.55 -6.57 -20.75
N GLN A 386 6.57 -6.85 -21.61
CA GLN A 386 5.19 -6.40 -21.44
C GLN A 386 4.53 -7.00 -20.19
N LEU A 387 4.94 -8.20 -19.77
CA LEU A 387 4.47 -8.81 -18.52
C LEU A 387 4.93 -8.04 -17.28
N ILE A 388 6.10 -7.39 -17.29
CA ILE A 388 6.53 -6.51 -16.18
C ILE A 388 5.55 -5.34 -16.03
N LEU A 389 5.02 -4.86 -17.15
CA LEU A 389 4.03 -3.79 -17.19
C LEU A 389 2.59 -4.29 -17.02
N LEU A 390 2.39 -5.61 -16.90
CA LEU A 390 1.08 -6.27 -16.90
C LEU A 390 0.16 -5.69 -17.99
N GLU A 391 0.65 -5.53 -19.22
CA GLU A 391 -0.13 -4.95 -20.34
C GLU A 391 -1.38 -5.77 -20.68
N GLN A 392 -1.38 -7.07 -20.41
CA GLN A 392 -2.56 -7.93 -20.55
C GLN A 392 -3.51 -7.86 -19.34
N GLY A 393 -3.18 -7.03 -18.34
CA GLY A 393 -3.94 -6.83 -17.12
C GLY A 393 -3.89 -8.03 -16.16
N LEU A 394 -4.78 -8.01 -15.18
CA LEU A 394 -4.99 -9.10 -14.22
C LEU A 394 -5.91 -10.20 -14.76
N TYR A 395 -6.58 -9.94 -15.89
CA TYR A 395 -7.75 -10.67 -16.37
C TYR A 395 -7.50 -11.59 -17.56
N GLY A 396 -6.24 -11.77 -17.96
CA GLY A 396 -5.88 -12.83 -18.90
C GLY A 396 -6.40 -14.17 -18.38
N ASN A 397 -7.06 -14.96 -19.24
CA ASN A 397 -7.44 -16.34 -18.92
C ASN A 397 -6.21 -17.27 -18.89
N ASP A 398 -5.10 -16.80 -18.32
CA ASP A 398 -3.80 -17.45 -18.31
C ASP A 398 -3.19 -17.42 -16.90
N TRP A 399 -2.00 -18.01 -16.78
CA TRP A 399 -1.27 -18.07 -15.50
C TRP A 399 -0.15 -17.02 -15.44
N SER A 400 -0.16 -16.05 -16.35
CA SER A 400 0.94 -15.10 -16.50
C SER A 400 1.02 -14.13 -15.33
N ALA A 401 -0.11 -13.49 -14.97
CA ALA A 401 -0.20 -12.56 -13.85
C ALA A 401 0.09 -13.27 -12.52
N PHE A 402 -0.49 -14.46 -12.30
CA PHE A 402 -0.18 -15.28 -11.14
C PHE A 402 1.32 -15.62 -11.07
N GLY A 403 1.90 -16.07 -12.18
CA GLY A 403 3.32 -16.39 -12.27
C GLY A 403 4.23 -15.18 -12.05
N ALA A 404 3.84 -13.99 -12.50
CA ALA A 404 4.56 -12.75 -12.23
C ALA A 404 4.61 -12.44 -10.73
N PHE A 405 3.47 -12.51 -10.03
CA PHE A 405 3.40 -12.25 -8.58
C PHE A 405 4.02 -13.35 -7.71
N VAL A 406 4.22 -14.57 -8.23
CA VAL A 406 5.01 -15.61 -7.56
C VAL A 406 6.51 -15.42 -7.85
N SER A 407 6.87 -15.12 -9.09
CA SER A 407 8.26 -15.00 -9.53
C SER A 407 8.94 -13.75 -8.97
N ALA A 408 8.23 -12.65 -8.76
CA ALA A 408 8.77 -11.44 -8.13
C ALA A 408 9.35 -11.68 -6.72
N PRO A 409 8.59 -12.18 -5.72
CA PRO A 409 9.10 -12.40 -4.37
C PRO A 409 10.10 -13.55 -4.31
N VAL A 410 9.84 -14.66 -5.01
CA VAL A 410 10.74 -15.82 -5.02
C VAL A 410 12.06 -15.48 -5.70
N GLY A 411 11.99 -14.82 -6.86
CA GLY A 411 13.16 -14.31 -7.58
C GLY A 411 13.95 -13.34 -6.73
N GLY A 412 13.29 -12.39 -6.06
CA GLY A 412 13.96 -11.42 -5.22
C GLY A 412 14.76 -12.07 -4.08
N ILE A 413 14.18 -13.09 -3.43
CA ILE A 413 14.86 -13.85 -2.39
C ILE A 413 16.05 -14.64 -2.96
N LEU A 414 15.87 -15.33 -4.10
CA LEU A 414 16.94 -16.12 -4.73
C LEU A 414 18.11 -15.24 -5.17
N TRP A 415 17.85 -14.09 -5.79
CA TRP A 415 18.88 -13.11 -6.16
C TRP A 415 19.53 -12.49 -4.93
N GLY A 416 18.78 -12.26 -3.85
CA GLY A 416 19.32 -11.82 -2.56
C GLY A 416 20.32 -12.82 -1.97
N PHE A 417 19.99 -14.12 -1.97
CA PHE A 417 20.91 -15.19 -1.54
C PHE A 417 22.09 -15.37 -2.49
N GLY A 418 21.88 -15.19 -3.80
CA GLY A 418 22.95 -15.16 -4.79
C GLY A 418 23.94 -14.01 -4.53
N ALA A 419 23.43 -12.82 -4.24
CA ALA A 419 24.22 -11.65 -3.87
C ALA A 419 25.01 -11.88 -2.58
N LEU A 420 24.38 -12.52 -1.58
CA LEU A 420 25.04 -12.94 -0.35
C LEU A 420 26.20 -13.90 -0.64
N ALA A 421 25.98 -14.92 -1.47
CA ALA A 421 27.01 -15.89 -1.83
C ALA A 421 28.19 -15.22 -2.55
N VAL A 422 27.92 -14.29 -3.47
CA VAL A 422 28.96 -13.51 -4.16
C VAL A 422 29.75 -12.67 -3.16
N ARG A 423 29.08 -11.97 -2.25
CA ARG A 423 29.75 -11.14 -1.23
C ARG A 423 30.60 -11.99 -0.28
N LEU A 424 30.07 -13.09 0.24
CA LEU A 424 30.81 -13.97 1.14
C LEU A 424 32.01 -14.61 0.43
N SER A 425 31.84 -15.01 -0.84
CA SER A 425 32.94 -15.54 -1.65
C SER A 425 34.04 -14.50 -1.87
N TYR A 426 33.67 -13.27 -2.20
CA TYR A 426 34.63 -12.17 -2.34
C TYR A 426 35.37 -11.88 -1.03
N GLN A 427 34.66 -11.78 0.09
CA GLN A 427 35.24 -11.54 1.41
C GLN A 427 36.14 -12.70 1.86
N TYR A 428 35.80 -13.94 1.53
CA TYR A 428 36.63 -15.11 1.81
C TYR A 428 37.93 -15.08 0.99
N ILE A 429 37.84 -14.77 -0.31
CA ILE A 429 39.02 -14.63 -1.18
C ILE A 429 39.92 -13.49 -0.69
N GLU A 430 39.32 -12.34 -0.37
CA GLU A 430 40.06 -11.17 0.15
C GLU A 430 40.76 -11.48 1.48
N ALA A 431 40.07 -12.15 2.41
CA ALA A 431 40.64 -12.57 3.69
C ALA A 431 41.82 -13.52 3.48
N LYS A 432 41.69 -14.49 2.55
CA LYS A 432 42.75 -15.44 2.20
C LYS A 432 43.96 -14.77 1.54
N VAL A 433 43.73 -13.79 0.66
CA VAL A 433 44.80 -13.02 -0.01
C VAL A 433 45.52 -12.09 0.97
N LYS A 434 44.79 -11.45 1.89
CA LYS A 434 45.35 -10.50 2.87
C LYS A 434 45.82 -11.16 4.17
N GLY A 435 45.67 -12.47 4.32
CA GLY A 435 46.03 -13.22 5.53
C GLY A 435 45.22 -12.82 6.78
N LYS A 436 44.01 -12.27 6.61
CA LYS A 436 43.12 -11.85 7.70
C LYS A 436 42.11 -12.93 8.03
N ARG A 437 41.60 -12.94 9.27
CA ARG A 437 40.48 -13.81 9.68
C ARG A 437 39.21 -13.39 8.93
N PHE A 438 38.43 -14.37 8.49
CA PHE A 438 37.10 -14.15 7.93
C PHE A 438 36.12 -13.83 9.07
N ASP A 439 35.65 -12.59 9.10
CA ASP A 439 34.80 -11.99 10.15
C ASP A 439 33.36 -11.72 9.65
N ALA A 440 33.06 -12.02 8.38
CA ALA A 440 31.81 -11.64 7.73
C ALA A 440 30.54 -12.31 8.31
N LEU A 441 30.69 -13.41 9.05
CA LEU A 441 29.62 -14.14 9.74
C LEU A 441 29.72 -14.03 11.27
N ASP A 442 30.59 -13.17 11.80
CA ASP A 442 30.63 -12.96 13.25
C ASP A 442 29.36 -12.21 13.68
N ARG A 443 28.69 -12.72 14.73
CA ARG A 443 27.49 -12.09 15.28
C ARG A 443 27.82 -10.70 15.83
N PRO A 444 27.03 -9.66 15.51
CA PRO A 444 27.21 -8.34 16.11
C PRO A 444 27.00 -8.36 17.63
N VAL A 445 27.93 -7.78 18.39
CA VAL A 445 27.94 -7.76 19.86
C VAL A 445 26.64 -7.18 20.48
N TYR A 446 25.97 -6.25 19.81
CA TYR A 446 24.73 -5.64 20.32
C TYR A 446 23.53 -6.62 20.36
N LEU A 447 23.56 -7.71 19.57
CA LEU A 447 22.53 -8.75 19.60
C LEU A 447 22.71 -9.68 20.80
N ASP A 448 23.95 -9.92 21.24
CA ASP A 448 24.21 -10.76 22.41
C ASP A 448 23.75 -10.05 23.71
N THR A 449 23.88 -8.72 23.78
CA THR A 449 23.42 -7.93 24.95
C THR A 449 21.89 -7.91 25.10
N GLN A 450 21.12 -7.99 24.00
CA GLN A 450 19.66 -8.09 24.06
C GLN A 450 19.18 -9.46 24.56
N VAL A 451 19.92 -10.53 24.26
CA VAL A 451 19.61 -11.89 24.73
C VAL A 451 19.93 -12.05 26.22
N GLU A 452 21.03 -11.47 26.70
CA GLU A 452 21.38 -11.47 28.13
C GLU A 452 20.40 -10.62 28.96
N GLY A 453 19.95 -9.47 28.45
CA GLY A 453 18.97 -8.61 29.14
C GLY A 453 17.54 -9.16 29.16
N ALA A 454 17.19 -10.09 28.26
CA ALA A 454 15.88 -10.74 28.23
C ALA A 454 15.77 -11.93 29.21
N ALA A 455 16.89 -12.48 29.67
CA ALA A 455 16.93 -13.62 30.59
C ALA A 455 16.61 -13.25 32.06
N GLU A 456 16.52 -11.95 32.39
CA GLU A 456 16.33 -11.48 33.78
C GLU A 456 14.88 -11.07 34.11
N TYR A 457 13.90 -11.47 33.28
CA TYR A 457 12.47 -11.20 33.50
C TYR A 457 11.59 -12.45 33.62
N ASP A 458 12.17 -13.61 33.96
CA ASP A 458 11.43 -14.83 34.32
C ASP A 458 11.74 -15.24 35.76
N GLY A 459 10.87 -14.83 36.68
CA GLY A 459 10.99 -15.10 38.10
C GLY A 459 9.91 -14.38 38.91
N ILE A 460 8.64 -14.59 38.58
CA ILE A 460 7.54 -14.26 39.50
C ILE A 460 7.53 -15.35 40.57
N ASP A 461 8.05 -15.05 41.75
CA ASP A 461 7.59 -15.56 43.04
C ASP A 461 8.32 -14.81 44.17
N ASP A 462 7.67 -13.78 44.72
CA ASP A 462 7.58 -13.64 46.19
C ASP A 462 6.57 -12.54 46.58
N ILE A 463 5.48 -12.98 47.19
CA ILE A 463 4.57 -12.16 47.98
C ILE A 463 4.91 -12.46 49.46
N ARG A 464 5.44 -11.49 50.21
CA ARG A 464 5.04 -11.16 51.60
C ARG A 464 5.89 -10.07 52.29
N ASN A 465 5.16 -9.08 52.78
CA ASN A 465 5.21 -8.38 54.08
C ASN A 465 6.50 -7.85 54.73
N ASP A 466 6.38 -6.54 55.02
CA ASP A 466 6.68 -5.81 56.26
C ASP A 466 8.10 -5.26 56.57
N ASP A 467 8.05 -3.95 56.82
CA ASP A 467 8.77 -3.13 57.80
C ASP A 467 10.26 -2.72 57.61
N ASP A 468 10.37 -1.39 57.45
CA ASP A 468 11.30 -0.48 58.13
C ASP A 468 12.78 -0.33 57.67
N ARG A 469 13.15 0.97 57.57
CA ARG A 469 14.48 1.61 57.61
C ARG A 469 15.25 1.91 56.30
N GLN A 470 15.18 3.21 55.97
CA GLN A 470 16.31 4.16 55.86
C GLN A 470 17.59 3.76 55.08
N GLU A 471 17.81 4.53 54.00
CA GLU A 471 19.04 5.25 53.59
C GLU A 471 19.48 5.01 52.14
N GLY A 472 19.83 6.10 51.44
CA GLY A 472 20.75 6.08 50.31
C GLY A 472 20.15 6.48 48.96
N GLY A 473 20.35 7.76 48.59
CA GLY A 473 19.79 8.41 47.41
C GLY A 473 20.06 7.73 46.05
N VAL A 474 19.08 7.85 45.17
CA VAL A 474 19.27 7.78 43.72
C VAL A 474 18.56 8.97 43.10
N VAL A 475 19.35 9.75 42.34
CA VAL A 475 18.96 10.96 41.63
C VAL A 475 17.94 10.62 40.54
N THR A 476 16.72 11.09 40.73
CA THR A 476 15.68 11.12 39.69
C THR A 476 16.05 12.20 38.67
N VAL A 477 16.64 11.82 37.53
CA VAL A 477 16.70 12.72 36.37
C VAL A 477 15.38 12.58 35.61
N VAL A 478 14.41 13.40 36.04
CA VAL A 478 13.25 13.76 35.23
C VAL A 478 13.75 14.59 34.06
N HIS A 479 13.72 14.06 32.84
CA HIS A 479 13.76 14.89 31.64
C HIS A 479 12.34 15.13 31.13
N THR A 480 11.73 16.17 31.69
CA THR A 480 10.72 16.99 31.03
C THR A 480 11.38 17.67 29.84
N GLY A 481 11.03 17.23 28.64
CA GLY A 481 11.49 17.80 27.39
C GLY A 481 10.38 17.75 26.35
N THR A 482 9.45 18.69 26.45
CA THR A 482 8.55 19.09 25.37
C THR A 482 9.35 19.45 24.11
N GLY A 483 9.62 18.45 23.28
CA GLY A 483 10.03 18.61 21.90
C GLY A 483 8.80 18.58 21.00
N LYS A 484 8.13 19.73 20.84
CA LYS A 484 7.27 19.96 19.67
C LYS A 484 8.18 19.92 18.44
N PHE A 485 8.17 18.84 17.66
CA PHE A 485 8.66 18.86 16.28
C PHE A 485 7.88 17.89 15.40
N PHE A 486 7.42 18.45 14.27
CA PHE A 486 6.66 17.93 13.12
C PHE A 486 5.15 17.66 13.36
#